data_AF-A0A2V5S1W0-F1
#
_entry.id   AF-A0A2V5S1W0-F1
#
_cell.length_a   1.000
_cell.length_b   1.000
_cell.length_c   1.000
_cell.angle_alpha   90.00
_cell.angle_beta   90.00
_cell.angle_gamma   90.00
#
_symmetry.space_group_name_H-M   'P 1'
#
loop_
_entity.id
_entity.type
_entity.pdbx_description
1 polymer ?
#
loop_
_entity_poly.entity_id
_entity_poly.type
_entity_poly.pdbx_seq_one_letter_code
_entity_poly.pdbx_strand_id
1 'polypeptide(L)'
;MDTDLQKLVESGKLTSKAAEQLEKLKPGTFCLHKSWGFGRVREWNLLLNQLVIDFASKKSHPMQVEYAAENLTPLAPEHFLARKATDLASIKNLARENPAALVRNILESLNGKATAQQINEWLVGDVFTEAEWKRWWESTKKILKASGAFSIPAKKTEPIQIRGEGISHADELIAAYNKARQPKEQIAALEQIIKSYQQFKEPEKQLQPIIVTIENTAARNQKMHPALAFDFVMARDDLLGRVPSLHTTHVGLTLSKLILDEEKRLL
;
A
#
# COMPACT_ATOMS: atom_id res chain seq x y z
N MET A 1 25.87 -12.52 23.86
CA MET A 1 24.81 -11.93 24.69
C MET A 1 25.46 -10.94 25.65
N ASP A 2 24.84 -9.80 25.97
CA ASP A 2 25.36 -8.87 26.98
C ASP A 2 25.57 -9.56 28.34
N THR A 3 26.71 -9.33 28.99
CA THR A 3 27.12 -10.01 30.23
C THR A 3 26.15 -9.79 31.39
N ASP A 4 25.50 -8.63 31.47
CA ASP A 4 24.57 -8.35 32.57
C ASP A 4 23.17 -8.93 32.30
N LEU A 5 22.74 -9.00 31.04
CA LEU A 5 21.55 -9.75 30.65
C LEU A 5 21.74 -11.25 30.92
N GLN A 6 22.95 -11.79 30.67
CA GLN A 6 23.26 -13.19 30.95
C GLN A 6 23.10 -13.53 32.44
N LYS A 7 23.58 -12.67 33.35
CA LYS A 7 23.39 -12.84 34.80
C LYS A 7 21.90 -12.83 35.19
N LEU A 8 21.08 -12.00 34.52
CA LEU A 8 19.64 -11.97 34.77
C LEU A 8 18.94 -13.26 34.31
N VAL A 9 19.40 -13.85 33.21
CA VAL A 9 18.92 -15.16 32.73
C VAL A 9 19.34 -16.27 33.69
N GLU A 10 20.60 -16.32 34.09
CA GLU A 10 21.14 -17.34 35.01
C GLU A 10 20.48 -17.27 36.40
N SER A 11 20.09 -16.08 36.85
CA SER A 11 19.35 -15.88 38.11
C SER A 11 17.84 -16.13 38.01
N GLY A 12 17.32 -16.50 36.83
CA GLY A 12 15.90 -16.77 36.60
C GLY A 12 15.00 -15.54 36.60
N LYS A 13 15.58 -14.32 36.63
CA LYS A 13 14.84 -13.04 36.58
C LYS A 13 14.43 -12.63 35.17
N LEU A 14 15.02 -13.27 34.17
CA LEU A 14 14.80 -12.96 32.75
C LEU A 14 14.78 -14.25 31.92
N THR A 15 13.87 -14.35 30.96
CA THR A 15 13.92 -15.47 29.99
C THR A 15 14.97 -15.23 28.91
N SER A 16 15.57 -16.29 28.33
CA SER A 16 16.52 -16.14 27.21
C SER A 16 15.91 -15.38 26.02
N LYS A 17 14.62 -15.63 25.74
CA LYS A 17 13.87 -14.91 24.70
C LYS A 17 13.71 -13.43 25.00
N ALA A 18 13.43 -13.07 26.25
CA ALA A 18 13.36 -11.67 26.66
C ALA A 18 14.72 -10.99 26.59
N ALA A 19 15.80 -11.69 26.96
CA ALA A 19 17.17 -11.18 26.79
C ALA A 19 17.49 -10.84 25.32
N GLU A 20 17.15 -11.72 24.37
CA GLU A 20 17.32 -11.46 22.93
C GLU A 20 16.52 -10.24 22.43
N GLN A 21 15.32 -10.00 22.98
CA GLN A 21 14.55 -8.80 22.66
C GLN A 21 15.21 -7.55 23.23
N LEU A 22 15.71 -7.63 24.47
CA LEU A 22 16.38 -6.51 25.12
C LEU A 22 17.67 -6.14 24.43
N GLU A 23 18.41 -7.08 23.84
CA GLU A 23 19.59 -6.74 23.03
C GLU A 23 19.29 -5.77 21.87
N LYS A 24 18.05 -5.74 21.39
CA LYS A 24 17.57 -4.81 20.36
C LYS A 24 17.10 -3.47 20.94
N LEU A 25 17.06 -3.34 22.26
CA LEU A 25 16.58 -2.18 23.03
C LEU A 25 17.72 -1.55 23.85
N LYS A 26 18.95 -1.52 23.31
CA LYS A 26 20.09 -0.87 23.96
C LYS A 26 19.87 0.64 24.17
N PRO A 27 20.58 1.27 25.12
CA PRO A 27 20.57 2.72 25.25
C PRO A 27 20.76 3.43 23.91
N GLY A 28 19.94 4.44 23.65
CA GLY A 28 19.86 5.16 22.39
C GLY A 28 18.85 4.62 21.39
N THR A 29 18.42 3.36 21.51
CA THR A 29 17.46 2.73 20.59
C THR A 29 16.07 3.36 20.71
N PHE A 30 15.40 3.57 19.58
CA PHE A 30 14.01 3.99 19.54
C PHE A 30 13.08 2.78 19.68
N CYS A 31 11.91 2.99 20.28
CA CYS A 31 10.92 1.94 20.50
C CYS A 31 9.48 2.49 20.44
N LEU A 32 8.53 1.60 20.21
CA LEU A 32 7.10 1.84 20.38
C LEU A 32 6.55 1.04 21.54
N HIS A 33 5.75 1.70 22.37
CA HIS A 33 4.88 1.07 23.35
C HIS A 33 3.42 1.27 22.95
N LYS A 34 2.58 0.24 23.10
CA LYS A 34 1.17 0.28 22.68
C LYS A 34 0.38 1.43 23.32
N SER A 35 0.62 1.70 24.60
CA SER A 35 -0.13 2.71 25.36
C SER A 35 0.57 4.05 25.50
N TRP A 36 1.90 4.09 25.33
CA TRP A 36 2.70 5.31 25.59
C TRP A 36 3.34 5.89 24.33
N GLY A 37 3.22 5.18 23.21
CA GLY A 37 3.68 5.61 21.90
C GLY A 37 5.19 5.53 21.77
N PHE A 38 5.74 6.45 20.98
CA PHE A 38 7.15 6.54 20.66
C PHE A 38 8.00 6.90 21.87
N GLY A 39 9.13 6.20 22.02
CA GLY A 39 10.12 6.46 23.05
C GLY A 39 11.54 6.18 22.59
N ARG A 40 12.50 6.62 23.41
CA ARG A 40 13.92 6.32 23.25
C ARG A 40 14.44 5.72 24.54
N VAL A 41 15.12 4.59 24.45
CA VAL A 41 15.79 3.98 25.60
C VAL A 41 16.90 4.93 26.03
N ARG A 42 16.80 5.47 27.24
CA ARG A 42 17.84 6.33 27.82
C ARG A 42 18.96 5.48 28.40
N GLU A 43 18.60 4.48 29.18
CA GLU A 43 19.55 3.74 30.00
C GLU A 43 19.04 2.34 30.31
N TRP A 44 19.97 1.41 30.47
CA TRP A 44 19.77 0.13 31.12
C TRP A 44 20.22 0.22 32.57
N ASN A 45 19.27 0.14 33.49
CA ASN A 45 19.55 0.01 34.91
C ASN A 45 19.28 -1.44 35.34
N LEU A 46 20.10 -2.36 34.84
CA LEU A 46 19.94 -3.79 35.07
C LEU A 46 20.17 -4.19 36.53
N LEU A 47 20.95 -3.39 37.29
CA LEU A 47 21.09 -3.57 38.74
C LEU A 47 19.74 -3.44 39.46
N LEU A 48 18.88 -2.51 39.02
CA LEU A 48 17.53 -2.32 39.55
C LEU A 48 16.46 -3.11 38.76
N ASN A 49 16.88 -3.98 37.84
CA ASN A 49 16.00 -4.72 36.94
C ASN A 49 15.08 -3.81 36.10
N GLN A 50 15.60 -2.68 35.60
CA GLN A 50 14.81 -1.68 34.88
C GLN A 50 15.48 -1.14 33.61
N LEU A 51 14.67 -0.78 32.63
CA LEU A 51 15.02 0.12 31.52
C LEU A 51 14.44 1.50 31.82
N VAL A 52 15.22 2.55 31.58
CA VAL A 52 14.73 3.93 31.66
C VAL A 52 14.47 4.43 30.25
N ILE A 53 13.25 4.86 29.97
CA ILE A 53 12.80 5.23 28.63
C ILE A 53 12.21 6.63 28.63
N ASP A 54 12.62 7.44 27.66
CA ASP A 54 12.03 8.74 27.39
C ASP A 54 10.91 8.60 26.35
N PHE A 55 9.66 8.41 26.81
CA PHE A 55 8.48 8.51 25.95
C PHE A 55 8.14 9.99 25.68
N ALA A 56 7.35 10.24 24.63
CA ALA A 56 6.85 11.58 24.34
C ALA A 56 5.98 12.13 25.50
N SER A 57 5.13 11.28 26.09
CA SER A 57 4.22 11.66 27.19
C SER A 57 4.82 11.48 28.60
N LYS A 58 5.89 10.69 28.75
CA LYS A 58 6.52 10.35 30.03
C LYS A 58 8.02 10.27 29.89
N LYS A 59 8.73 11.32 30.32
CA LYS A 59 10.19 11.34 30.36
C LYS A 59 10.72 10.51 31.52
N SER A 60 11.88 9.89 31.32
CA SER A 60 12.62 9.13 32.33
C SER A 60 11.78 8.07 33.03
N HIS A 61 10.95 7.37 32.27
CA HIS A 61 10.03 6.38 32.81
C HIS A 61 10.76 5.05 33.07
N PRO A 62 10.81 4.56 34.33
CA PRO A 62 11.37 3.26 34.63
C PRO A 62 10.37 2.15 34.26
N MET A 63 10.85 1.14 33.55
CA MET A 63 10.08 -0.02 33.12
C MET A 63 10.82 -1.30 33.50
N GLN A 64 10.14 -2.28 34.09
CA GLN A 64 10.76 -3.57 34.43
C GLN A 64 11.29 -4.29 33.18
N VAL A 65 12.44 -4.96 33.32
CA VAL A 65 13.19 -5.55 32.19
C VAL A 65 12.36 -6.56 31.38
N GLU A 66 11.70 -7.53 32.04
CA GLU A 66 10.84 -8.51 31.34
C GLU A 66 9.63 -7.82 30.66
N TYR A 67 8.99 -6.87 31.36
CA TYR A 67 7.86 -6.14 30.81
C TYR A 67 8.26 -5.31 29.58
N ALA A 68 9.45 -4.71 29.59
CA ALA A 68 10.01 -4.00 28.46
C ALA A 68 10.26 -4.93 27.28
N ALA A 69 10.81 -6.13 27.51
CA ALA A 69 11.03 -7.13 26.47
C ALA A 69 9.73 -7.59 25.79
N GLU A 70 8.64 -7.66 26.54
CA GLU A 70 7.34 -8.08 26.04
C GLU A 70 6.54 -6.97 25.33
N ASN A 71 6.67 -5.71 25.80
CA ASN A 71 5.75 -4.63 25.41
C ASN A 71 6.37 -3.55 24.54
N LEU A 72 7.69 -3.60 24.31
CA LEU A 72 8.37 -2.66 23.43
C LEU A 72 8.69 -3.28 22.08
N THR A 73 8.32 -2.57 21.03
CA THR A 73 8.79 -2.88 19.68
C THR A 73 9.99 -1.99 19.36
N PRO A 74 11.22 -2.53 19.22
CA PRO A 74 12.37 -1.75 18.80
C PRO A 74 12.17 -1.23 17.38
N LEU A 75 12.62 -0.01 17.12
CA LEU A 75 12.55 0.63 15.81
C LEU A 75 13.95 0.74 15.19
N ALA A 76 14.06 0.33 13.93
CA ALA A 76 15.26 0.54 13.14
C ALA A 76 15.50 2.04 12.90
N PRO A 77 16.76 2.49 12.75
CA PRO A 77 17.09 3.89 12.43
C PRO A 77 16.36 4.44 11.20
N GLU A 78 16.05 3.57 10.22
CA GLU A 78 15.38 3.89 8.96
C GLU A 78 13.88 4.10 9.14
N HIS A 79 13.30 3.62 10.25
CA HIS A 79 11.89 3.81 10.56
C HIS A 79 11.56 5.30 10.65
N PHE A 80 10.45 5.71 10.04
CA PHE A 80 10.09 7.11 9.88
C PHE A 80 10.10 7.89 11.20
N LEU A 81 9.49 7.34 12.26
CA LEU A 81 9.48 7.98 13.59
C LEU A 81 10.88 8.16 14.18
N ALA A 82 11.79 7.21 13.98
CA ALA A 82 13.19 7.31 14.43
C ALA A 82 13.92 8.42 13.66
N ARG A 83 13.76 8.47 12.33
CA ARG A 83 14.31 9.55 11.49
C ARG A 83 13.75 10.92 11.88
N LYS A 84 12.44 11.04 12.06
CA LYS A 84 11.77 12.27 12.48
C LYS A 84 12.28 12.78 13.82
N ALA A 85 12.50 11.89 14.78
CA ALA A 85 13.03 12.25 16.10
C ALA A 85 14.52 12.63 16.07
N THR A 86 15.28 12.11 15.11
CA THR A 86 16.72 12.36 15.00
C THR A 86 17.03 13.61 14.19
N ASP A 87 16.36 13.81 13.05
CA ASP A 87 16.59 14.93 12.15
C ASP A 87 15.28 15.36 11.47
N LEU A 88 14.52 16.20 12.17
CA LEU A 88 13.28 16.77 11.67
C LEU A 88 13.50 17.69 10.45
N ALA A 89 14.67 18.33 10.34
CA ALA A 89 14.97 19.22 9.22
C ALA A 89 15.10 18.42 7.92
N SER A 90 15.76 17.26 7.96
CA SER A 90 15.81 16.35 6.81
C SER A 90 14.43 15.87 6.38
N ILE A 91 13.52 15.59 7.33
CA ILE A 91 12.15 15.18 7.02
C ILE A 91 11.37 16.32 6.35
N LYS A 92 11.51 17.55 6.86
CA LYS A 92 10.88 18.75 6.24
C LYS A 92 11.39 18.99 4.83
N ASN A 93 12.69 18.81 4.59
CA ASN A 93 13.27 18.91 3.26
C ASN A 93 12.78 17.79 2.34
N LEU A 94 12.75 16.54 2.82
CA LEU A 94 12.23 15.40 2.05
C LEU A 94 10.77 15.60 1.66
N ALA A 95 9.96 16.18 2.55
CA ALA A 95 8.57 16.49 2.27
C ALA A 95 8.40 17.50 1.12
N ARG A 96 9.34 18.43 0.94
CA ARG A 96 9.32 19.42 -0.13
C ARG A 96 9.86 18.86 -1.45
N GLU A 97 11.03 18.23 -1.40
CA GLU A 97 11.77 17.79 -2.58
C GLU A 97 11.26 16.47 -3.16
N ASN A 98 10.91 15.51 -2.30
CA ASN A 98 10.46 14.19 -2.74
C ASN A 98 9.34 13.65 -1.83
N PRO A 99 8.12 14.18 -1.98
CA PRO A 99 6.99 13.77 -1.14
C PRO A 99 6.62 12.29 -1.33
N ALA A 100 6.89 11.70 -2.50
CA ALA A 100 6.66 10.27 -2.73
C ALA A 100 7.60 9.38 -1.90
N ALA A 101 8.88 9.74 -1.81
CA ALA A 101 9.84 9.04 -0.96
C ALA A 101 9.50 9.18 0.53
N LEU A 102 9.00 10.33 0.96
CA LEU A 102 8.51 10.51 2.33
C LEU A 102 7.36 9.55 2.65
N VAL A 103 6.34 9.50 1.77
CA VAL A 103 5.19 8.60 1.95
C VAL A 103 5.64 7.14 1.93
N ARG A 104 6.54 6.75 1.03
CA ARG A 104 7.12 5.40 1.03
C ARG A 104 7.75 5.04 2.37
N ASN A 105 8.58 5.91 2.94
CA ASN A 105 9.23 5.63 4.22
C ASN A 105 8.22 5.46 5.37
N ILE A 106 7.14 6.26 5.37
CA ILE A 106 6.03 6.11 6.32
C ILE A 106 5.32 4.77 6.13
N LEU A 107 5.02 4.40 4.88
CA LEU A 107 4.34 3.14 4.57
C LEU A 107 5.22 1.93 4.95
N GLU A 108 6.50 1.92 4.62
CA GLU A 108 7.46 0.86 5.02
C GLU A 108 7.50 0.70 6.55
N SER A 109 7.45 1.82 7.27
CA SER A 109 7.38 1.86 8.73
C SER A 109 6.05 1.35 9.29
N LEU A 110 4.99 1.31 8.48
CA LEU A 110 3.66 0.79 8.79
C LEU A 110 3.36 -0.51 8.02
N ASN A 111 4.38 -1.34 7.82
CA ASN A 111 4.25 -2.65 7.16
C ASN A 111 3.70 -2.58 5.72
N GLY A 112 4.13 -1.56 4.98
CA GLY A 112 3.83 -1.35 3.57
C GLY A 112 2.47 -0.69 3.30
N LYS A 113 1.68 -0.35 4.33
CA LYS A 113 0.34 0.24 4.14
C LYS A 113 -0.08 1.20 5.26
N ALA A 114 -0.78 2.28 4.90
CA ALA A 114 -1.34 3.21 5.86
C ALA A 114 -2.51 4.00 5.27
N THR A 115 -3.47 4.41 6.10
CA THR A 115 -4.50 5.36 5.69
C THR A 115 -3.94 6.78 5.61
N ALA A 116 -4.63 7.66 4.88
CA ALA A 116 -4.27 9.08 4.86
C ALA A 116 -4.29 9.73 6.25
N GLN A 117 -5.16 9.23 7.15
CA GLN A 117 -5.22 9.68 8.54
C GLN A 117 -3.97 9.27 9.32
N GLN A 118 -3.52 8.02 9.20
CA GLN A 118 -2.30 7.57 9.89
C GLN A 118 -1.05 8.34 9.42
N ILE A 119 -0.98 8.66 8.13
CA ILE A 119 0.10 9.48 7.58
C ILE A 119 0.02 10.92 8.12
N ASN A 120 -1.20 11.49 8.20
CA ASN A 120 -1.44 12.81 8.80
C ASN A 120 -0.97 12.85 10.26
N GLU A 121 -1.36 11.87 11.08
CA GLU A 121 -1.01 11.79 12.51
C GLU A 121 0.51 11.81 12.77
N TRP A 122 1.30 11.35 11.80
CA TRP A 122 2.75 11.31 11.91
C TRP A 122 3.45 12.58 11.43
N LEU A 123 2.79 13.41 10.63
CA LEU A 123 3.36 14.60 10.00
C LEU A 123 2.82 15.91 10.57
N VAL A 124 1.54 15.97 10.92
CA VAL A 124 0.92 17.18 11.46
C VAL A 124 1.42 17.43 12.89
N GLY A 125 1.67 18.70 13.21
CA GLY A 125 2.22 19.15 14.49
C GLY A 125 3.73 19.40 14.42
N ASP A 126 4.49 18.47 13.85
CA ASP A 126 5.95 18.57 13.75
C ASP A 126 6.42 19.11 12.37
N VAL A 127 5.85 18.56 11.29
CA VAL A 127 6.26 18.83 9.89
C VAL A 127 5.34 19.85 9.24
N PHE A 128 4.04 19.70 9.43
CA PHE A 128 3.01 20.56 8.83
C PHE A 128 2.00 21.04 9.87
N THR A 129 1.43 22.22 9.63
CA THR A 129 0.12 22.59 10.16
C THR A 129 -0.99 21.84 9.42
N GLU A 130 -2.20 21.80 9.97
CA GLU A 130 -3.38 21.20 9.30
C GLU A 130 -3.68 21.82 7.92
N ALA A 131 -3.48 23.14 7.80
CA ALA A 131 -3.71 23.84 6.54
C ALA A 131 -2.66 23.49 5.48
N GLU A 132 -1.38 23.41 5.87
CA GLU A 132 -0.28 22.98 4.99
C GLU A 132 -0.44 21.53 4.56
N TRP A 133 -0.79 20.64 5.50
CA TRP A 133 -1.04 19.24 5.21
C TRP A 133 -2.11 19.06 4.14
N LYS A 134 -3.26 19.74 4.25
CA LYS A 134 -4.34 19.62 3.25
C LYS A 134 -3.84 19.98 1.84
N ARG A 135 -3.06 21.05 1.72
CA ARG A 135 -2.50 21.48 0.42
C ARG A 135 -1.45 20.50 -0.09
N TRP A 136 -0.52 20.10 0.78
CA TRP A 136 0.56 19.17 0.47
C TRP A 136 0.04 17.79 0.09
N TRP A 137 -1.00 17.29 0.76
CA TRP A 137 -1.56 15.97 0.52
C TRP A 137 -2.30 15.89 -0.83
N GLU A 138 -3.02 16.95 -1.22
CA GLU A 138 -3.69 16.99 -2.53
C GLU A 138 -2.69 16.96 -3.70
N SER A 139 -1.56 17.67 -3.62
CA SER A 139 -0.50 17.59 -4.63
C SER A 139 0.23 16.25 -4.59
N THR A 140 0.57 15.76 -3.39
CA THR A 140 1.30 14.50 -3.20
C THR A 140 0.52 13.31 -3.74
N LYS A 141 -0.80 13.21 -3.51
CA LYS A 141 -1.62 12.13 -4.08
C LYS A 141 -1.50 12.02 -5.60
N LYS A 142 -1.39 13.15 -6.31
CA LYS A 142 -1.21 13.14 -7.78
C LYS A 142 0.13 12.53 -8.15
N ILE A 143 1.19 12.88 -7.42
CA ILE A 143 2.54 12.32 -7.60
C ILE A 143 2.54 10.82 -7.32
N LEU A 144 1.93 10.38 -6.22
CA LEU A 144 1.86 8.95 -5.88
C LEU A 144 1.13 8.15 -6.97
N LYS A 145 -0.02 8.64 -7.44
CA LYS A 145 -0.77 8.03 -8.56
C LYS A 145 0.08 7.94 -9.83
N ALA A 146 0.75 9.04 -10.20
CA ALA A 146 1.57 9.10 -11.40
C ALA A 146 2.81 8.19 -11.34
N SER A 147 3.37 7.97 -10.15
CA SER A 147 4.56 7.13 -9.98
C SER A 147 4.32 5.66 -10.32
N GLY A 148 3.06 5.20 -10.28
CA GLY A 148 2.70 3.79 -10.45
C GLY A 148 3.18 2.87 -9.33
N ALA A 149 3.97 3.34 -8.36
CA ALA A 149 4.56 2.54 -7.29
C ALA A 149 3.66 2.38 -6.05
N PHE A 150 2.51 3.05 -6.03
CA PHE A 150 1.56 3.01 -4.92
C PHE A 150 0.17 2.68 -5.43
N SER A 151 -0.54 1.85 -4.67
CA SER A 151 -1.98 1.66 -4.84
C SER A 151 -2.71 2.75 -4.05
N ILE A 152 -3.41 3.64 -4.76
CA ILE A 152 -4.13 4.77 -4.17
C ILE A 152 -5.64 4.48 -4.24
N PRO A 153 -6.30 4.21 -3.09
CA PRO A 153 -7.71 3.85 -3.09
C PRO A 153 -8.61 5.04 -3.45
N ALA A 154 -9.82 4.74 -3.92
CA ALA A 154 -10.85 5.74 -4.19
C ALA A 154 -11.41 6.33 -2.89
N LYS A 155 -11.53 5.51 -1.83
CA LYS A 155 -12.02 5.92 -0.51
C LYS A 155 -10.87 6.32 0.39
N LYS A 156 -11.00 7.46 1.08
CA LYS A 156 -9.97 7.98 2.01
C LYS A 156 -9.76 7.10 3.26
N THR A 157 -10.75 6.27 3.59
CA THR A 157 -10.72 5.33 4.73
C THR A 157 -9.93 4.06 4.42
N GLU A 158 -9.69 3.77 3.14
CA GLU A 158 -8.92 2.60 2.72
C GLU A 158 -7.42 2.92 2.73
N PRO A 159 -6.57 1.92 3.02
CA PRO A 159 -5.13 2.13 3.11
C PRO A 159 -4.50 2.33 1.73
N ILE A 160 -3.57 3.27 1.65
CA ILE A 160 -2.58 3.36 0.58
C ILE A 160 -1.55 2.26 0.81
N GLN A 161 -1.11 1.61 -0.25
CA GLN A 161 -0.15 0.51 -0.17
C GLN A 161 1.01 0.73 -1.13
N ILE A 162 2.21 0.32 -0.73
CA ILE A 162 3.33 0.18 -1.67
C ILE A 162 3.01 -1.00 -2.57
N ARG A 163 3.07 -0.78 -3.89
CA ARG A 163 3.05 -1.91 -4.82
C ARG A 163 4.39 -2.62 -4.70
N GLY A 164 4.36 -3.92 -4.41
CA GLY A 164 5.57 -4.72 -4.32
C GLY A 164 6.43 -4.54 -5.58
N GLU A 165 7.75 -4.55 -5.42
CA GLU A 165 8.66 -4.54 -6.55
C GLU A 165 8.27 -5.65 -7.52
N GLY A 166 7.81 -5.28 -8.72
CA GLY A 166 7.44 -6.22 -9.78
C GLY A 166 5.95 -6.32 -10.14
N ILE A 167 5.02 -5.65 -9.44
CA ILE A 167 3.62 -5.59 -9.89
C ILE A 167 3.29 -4.16 -10.31
N SER A 168 3.29 -3.93 -11.62
CA SER A 168 2.92 -2.65 -12.20
C SER A 168 1.41 -2.38 -12.06
N HIS A 169 0.98 -1.14 -12.24
CA HIS A 169 -0.46 -0.83 -12.25
C HIS A 169 -1.22 -1.67 -13.28
N ALA A 170 -0.61 -1.89 -14.44
CA ALA A 170 -1.13 -2.74 -15.49
C ALA A 170 -1.34 -4.18 -14.99
N ASP A 171 -0.37 -4.75 -14.27
CA ASP A 171 -0.47 -6.11 -13.74
C ASP A 171 -1.58 -6.25 -12.70
N GLU A 172 -1.80 -5.22 -11.86
CA GLU A 172 -2.93 -5.21 -10.92
C GLU A 172 -4.29 -5.18 -11.63
N LEU A 173 -4.41 -4.36 -12.70
CA LEU A 173 -5.63 -4.27 -13.49
C LEU A 173 -5.94 -5.60 -14.20
N ILE A 174 -4.91 -6.26 -14.73
CA ILE A 174 -5.01 -7.60 -15.32
C ILE A 174 -5.41 -8.63 -14.26
N ALA A 175 -4.77 -8.60 -13.09
CA ALA A 175 -5.09 -9.52 -11.99
C ALA A 175 -6.52 -9.33 -11.48
N ALA A 176 -6.99 -8.08 -11.38
CA ALA A 176 -8.36 -7.76 -11.00
C ALA A 176 -9.37 -8.31 -12.03
N TYR A 177 -9.09 -8.13 -13.32
CA TYR A 177 -9.91 -8.72 -14.40
C TYR A 177 -9.94 -10.24 -14.34
N ASN A 178 -8.77 -10.89 -14.20
CA ASN A 178 -8.66 -12.35 -14.13
C ASN A 178 -9.32 -12.96 -12.89
N LYS A 179 -9.41 -12.20 -11.79
CA LYS A 179 -10.07 -12.64 -10.55
C LYS A 179 -11.59 -12.48 -10.61
N ALA A 180 -12.11 -11.57 -11.44
CA ALA A 180 -13.54 -11.33 -11.59
C ALA A 180 -14.24 -12.56 -12.19
N ARG A 181 -15.17 -13.14 -11.42
CA ARG A 181 -15.88 -14.37 -11.82
C ARG A 181 -17.24 -14.09 -12.42
N GLN A 182 -17.86 -12.97 -12.03
CA GLN A 182 -19.17 -12.59 -12.54
C GLN A 182 -19.00 -11.65 -13.74
N PRO A 183 -19.85 -11.75 -14.78
CA PRO A 183 -19.72 -10.90 -15.96
C PRO A 183 -19.77 -9.39 -15.66
N LYS A 184 -20.60 -8.97 -14.71
CA LYS A 184 -20.66 -7.55 -14.27
C LYS A 184 -19.35 -7.08 -13.61
N GLU A 185 -18.70 -7.93 -12.83
CA GLU A 185 -17.39 -7.64 -12.22
C GLU A 185 -16.31 -7.54 -13.31
N GLN A 186 -16.38 -8.42 -14.32
CA GLN A 186 -15.46 -8.40 -15.46
C GLN A 186 -15.61 -7.10 -16.26
N ILE A 187 -16.83 -6.66 -16.55
CA ILE A 187 -17.09 -5.38 -17.22
C ILE A 187 -16.54 -4.21 -16.40
N ALA A 188 -16.81 -4.17 -15.09
CA ALA A 188 -16.29 -3.12 -14.22
C ALA A 188 -14.75 -3.09 -14.21
N ALA A 189 -14.09 -4.25 -14.21
CA ALA A 189 -12.63 -4.35 -14.31
C ALA A 189 -12.11 -3.89 -15.69
N LEU A 190 -12.82 -4.22 -16.78
CA LEU A 190 -12.50 -3.74 -18.13
C LEU A 190 -12.59 -2.22 -18.23
N GLU A 191 -13.60 -1.60 -17.63
CA GLU A 191 -13.69 -0.13 -17.62
C GLU A 191 -12.48 0.52 -16.92
N GLN A 192 -11.94 -0.10 -15.86
CA GLN A 192 -10.73 0.40 -15.20
C GLN A 192 -9.50 0.25 -16.09
N ILE A 193 -9.39 -0.86 -16.82
CA ILE A 193 -8.35 -1.07 -17.85
C ILE A 193 -8.45 0.01 -18.93
N ILE A 194 -9.63 0.23 -19.49
CA ILE A 194 -9.88 1.24 -20.53
C ILE A 194 -9.53 2.65 -20.04
N LYS A 195 -9.90 3.01 -18.80
CA LYS A 195 -9.56 4.32 -18.20
C LYS A 195 -8.07 4.51 -17.98
N SER A 196 -7.32 3.43 -17.79
CA SER A 196 -5.90 3.44 -17.44
C SER A 196 -5.01 2.82 -18.51
N TYR A 197 -5.45 2.78 -19.78
CA TYR A 197 -4.75 2.10 -20.87
C TYR A 197 -3.31 2.58 -21.08
N GLN A 198 -3.01 3.83 -20.72
CA GLN A 198 -1.66 4.42 -20.80
C GLN A 198 -0.64 3.79 -19.85
N GLN A 199 -1.08 3.01 -18.87
CA GLN A 199 -0.22 2.36 -17.88
C GLN A 199 0.40 1.04 -18.40
N PHE A 200 -0.07 0.54 -19.54
CA PHE A 200 0.38 -0.71 -20.15
C PHE A 200 1.56 -0.42 -21.08
N LYS A 201 2.74 -0.92 -20.70
CA LYS A 201 4.00 -0.70 -21.45
C LYS A 201 4.13 -1.61 -22.66
N GLU A 202 3.58 -2.82 -22.57
CA GLU A 202 3.58 -3.82 -23.64
C GLU A 202 2.14 -4.28 -23.92
N PRO A 203 1.28 -3.39 -24.45
CA PRO A 203 -0.15 -3.65 -24.59
C PRO A 203 -0.46 -4.91 -25.40
N GLU A 204 0.30 -5.21 -26.46
CA GLU A 204 0.13 -6.45 -27.23
C GLU A 204 0.30 -7.71 -26.38
N LYS A 205 1.27 -7.74 -25.46
CA LYS A 205 1.46 -8.89 -24.56
C LYS A 205 0.45 -8.90 -23.42
N GLN A 206 0.10 -7.72 -22.92
CA GLN A 206 -0.66 -7.54 -21.69
C GLN A 206 -2.19 -7.54 -21.90
N LEU A 207 -2.68 -6.95 -22.98
CA LEU A 207 -4.10 -6.72 -23.24
C LEU A 207 -4.67 -7.60 -24.36
N GLN A 208 -3.86 -8.10 -25.30
CA GLN A 208 -4.35 -9.00 -26.34
C GLN A 208 -4.99 -10.28 -25.78
N PRO A 209 -4.46 -10.94 -24.72
CA PRO A 209 -5.15 -12.07 -24.09
C PRO A 209 -6.51 -11.70 -23.48
N ILE A 210 -6.64 -10.46 -22.99
CA ILE A 210 -7.91 -9.93 -22.47
C ILE A 210 -8.91 -9.74 -23.62
N ILE A 211 -8.50 -9.18 -24.77
CA ILE A 211 -9.35 -9.07 -25.97
C ILE A 211 -9.93 -10.44 -26.36
N VAL A 212 -9.08 -11.47 -26.44
CA VAL A 212 -9.51 -12.85 -26.75
C VAL A 212 -10.53 -13.37 -25.73
N THR A 213 -10.31 -13.08 -24.45
CA THR A 213 -11.22 -13.51 -23.37
C THR A 213 -12.56 -12.80 -23.45
N ILE A 214 -12.58 -11.50 -23.75
CA ILE A 214 -13.79 -10.71 -23.98
C ILE A 214 -14.58 -11.30 -25.14
N GLU A 215 -13.93 -11.52 -26.30
CA GLU A 215 -14.57 -12.02 -27.51
C GLU A 215 -15.19 -13.40 -27.31
N ASN A 216 -14.46 -14.31 -26.65
CA ASN A 216 -14.98 -15.64 -26.31
C ASN A 216 -16.17 -15.56 -25.34
N THR A 217 -16.12 -14.67 -24.36
CA THR A 217 -17.20 -14.49 -23.39
C THR A 217 -18.45 -13.90 -24.07
N ALA A 218 -18.28 -12.90 -24.91
CA ALA A 218 -19.37 -12.30 -25.70
C ALA A 218 -20.02 -13.34 -26.63
N ALA A 219 -19.22 -14.08 -27.41
CA ALA A 219 -19.74 -15.09 -28.33
C ALA A 219 -20.53 -16.20 -27.61
N ARG A 220 -20.06 -16.67 -26.45
CA ARG A 220 -20.77 -17.67 -25.64
C ARG A 220 -22.10 -17.15 -25.10
N ASN A 221 -22.18 -15.87 -24.77
CA ASN A 221 -23.36 -15.27 -24.16
C ASN A 221 -24.33 -14.67 -25.19
N GLN A 222 -23.94 -14.53 -26.47
CA GLN A 222 -24.71 -13.85 -27.51
C GLN A 222 -26.19 -14.28 -27.57
N LYS A 223 -26.48 -15.58 -27.58
CA LYS A 223 -27.86 -16.07 -27.74
C LYS A 223 -28.71 -15.96 -26.48
N MET A 224 -28.12 -16.21 -25.31
CA MET A 224 -28.84 -16.35 -24.03
C MET A 224 -28.89 -15.04 -23.23
N HIS A 225 -27.83 -14.23 -23.35
CA HIS A 225 -27.65 -12.97 -22.63
C HIS A 225 -27.12 -11.90 -23.60
N PRO A 226 -27.92 -11.49 -24.61
CA PRO A 226 -27.47 -10.58 -25.66
C PRO A 226 -26.96 -9.25 -25.11
N ALA A 227 -27.63 -8.64 -24.13
CA ALA A 227 -27.18 -7.40 -23.49
C ALA A 227 -25.74 -7.50 -22.94
N LEU A 228 -25.38 -8.64 -22.38
CA LEU A 228 -24.03 -8.87 -21.87
C LEU A 228 -23.00 -8.98 -23.00
N ALA A 229 -23.38 -9.60 -24.13
CA ALA A 229 -22.52 -9.65 -25.31
C ALA A 229 -22.30 -8.26 -25.91
N PHE A 230 -23.32 -7.38 -25.90
CA PHE A 230 -23.18 -5.98 -26.28
C PHE A 230 -22.17 -5.25 -25.39
N ASP A 231 -22.29 -5.33 -24.07
CA ASP A 231 -21.38 -4.67 -23.13
C ASP A 231 -19.91 -5.06 -23.38
N PHE A 232 -19.66 -6.36 -23.58
CA PHE A 232 -18.32 -6.86 -23.87
C PHE A 232 -17.78 -6.42 -25.24
N VAL A 233 -18.60 -6.45 -26.29
CA VAL A 233 -18.18 -6.01 -27.63
C VAL A 233 -17.90 -4.50 -27.64
N MET A 234 -18.72 -3.70 -26.97
CA MET A 234 -18.49 -2.26 -26.83
C MET A 234 -17.19 -1.98 -26.07
N ALA A 235 -16.96 -2.64 -24.94
CA ALA A 235 -15.72 -2.47 -24.17
C ALA A 235 -14.48 -2.91 -24.97
N ARG A 236 -14.58 -3.98 -25.77
CA ARG A 236 -13.53 -4.40 -26.69
C ARG A 236 -13.22 -3.31 -27.72
N ASP A 237 -14.24 -2.81 -28.41
CA ASP A 237 -14.08 -1.82 -29.48
C ASP A 237 -13.51 -0.51 -28.94
N ASP A 238 -13.91 -0.11 -27.73
CA ASP A 238 -13.33 1.02 -27.01
C ASP A 238 -11.82 0.85 -26.74
N LEU A 239 -11.41 -0.35 -26.33
CA LEU A 239 -10.00 -0.64 -26.06
C LEU A 239 -9.18 -0.70 -27.35
N LEU A 240 -9.71 -1.33 -28.41
CA LEU A 240 -9.10 -1.35 -29.75
C LEU A 240 -8.92 0.07 -30.30
N GLY A 241 -9.92 0.93 -30.14
CA GLY A 241 -9.85 2.33 -30.58
C GLY A 241 -8.82 3.18 -29.83
N ARG A 242 -8.45 2.80 -28.60
CA ARG A 242 -7.44 3.50 -27.78
C ARG A 242 -6.04 2.94 -27.94
N VAL A 243 -5.92 1.68 -28.33
CA VAL A 243 -4.63 0.97 -28.39
C VAL A 243 -4.49 0.32 -29.77
N PRO A 244 -3.95 1.05 -30.77
CA PRO A 244 -3.93 0.60 -32.17
C PRO A 244 -3.15 -0.69 -32.44
N SER A 245 -2.28 -1.09 -31.51
CA SER A 245 -1.51 -2.34 -31.61
C SER A 245 -2.34 -3.59 -31.30
N LEU A 246 -3.53 -3.42 -30.70
CA LEU A 246 -4.44 -4.53 -30.44
C LEU A 246 -5.29 -4.82 -31.66
N HIS A 247 -5.70 -6.09 -31.80
CA HIS A 247 -6.55 -6.50 -32.91
C HIS A 247 -7.65 -7.47 -32.45
N THR A 248 -8.77 -7.48 -33.16
CA THR A 248 -9.79 -8.52 -32.99
C THR A 248 -9.26 -9.87 -33.43
N THR A 249 -9.67 -10.95 -32.75
CA THR A 249 -9.46 -12.33 -33.21
C THR A 249 -10.74 -12.94 -33.77
N HIS A 250 -11.88 -12.27 -33.60
CA HIS A 250 -13.19 -12.71 -34.04
C HIS A 250 -13.85 -11.67 -34.96
N VAL A 251 -13.39 -11.60 -36.22
CA VAL A 251 -13.81 -10.60 -37.23
C VAL A 251 -15.33 -10.55 -37.43
N GLY A 252 -16.03 -11.68 -37.25
CA GLY A 252 -17.48 -11.76 -37.37
C GLY A 252 -18.28 -11.30 -36.15
N LEU A 253 -17.63 -10.94 -35.03
CA LEU A 253 -18.30 -10.48 -33.80
C LEU A 253 -18.26 -8.95 -33.78
N THR A 254 -19.18 -8.33 -34.52
CA THR A 254 -19.28 -6.86 -34.62
C THR A 254 -20.58 -6.37 -34.01
N LEU A 255 -20.59 -5.12 -33.53
CA LEU A 255 -21.80 -4.48 -32.99
C LEU A 255 -22.94 -4.50 -34.01
N SER A 256 -22.66 -4.18 -35.28
CA SER A 256 -23.66 -4.21 -36.35
C SER A 256 -24.29 -5.59 -36.55
N LYS A 257 -23.49 -6.67 -36.48
CA LYS A 257 -24.02 -8.03 -36.59
C LYS A 257 -24.87 -8.41 -35.38
N LEU A 258 -24.44 -8.04 -34.17
CA LEU A 258 -25.23 -8.26 -32.95
C LEU A 258 -26.60 -7.56 -33.04
N ILE A 259 -26.66 -6.34 -33.56
CA ILE A 259 -27.92 -5.60 -33.76
C ILE A 259 -28.84 -6.34 -34.74
N LEU A 260 -28.32 -6.77 -35.89
CA LEU A 260 -29.10 -7.51 -36.89
C LEU A 260 -29.61 -8.86 -36.35
N ASP A 261 -28.79 -9.57 -35.57
CA ASP A 261 -29.18 -10.86 -35.00
C ASP A 261 -30.31 -10.72 -33.97
N GLU A 262 -30.37 -9.59 -33.25
CA GLU A 262 -31.43 -9.30 -32.26
C GLU A 262 -32.64 -8.56 -32.84
N GLU A 263 -32.58 -8.07 -34.08
CA GLU A 263 -33.69 -7.34 -34.74
C GLU A 263 -35.03 -8.10 -34.66
N LYS A 264 -34.98 -9.43 -34.84
CA LYS A 264 -36.16 -10.31 -34.78
C LYS A 264 -36.76 -10.47 -33.37
N ARG A 265 -36.05 -10.05 -32.33
CA ARG A 265 -36.50 -10.11 -30.92
C ARG A 265 -37.00 -8.75 -30.42
N LEU A 266 -36.75 -7.68 -31.18
CA LEU A 266 -37.15 -6.31 -30.87
C LEU A 266 -38.43 -5.89 -31.61
N LEU A 267 -38.82 -6.65 -32.64
CA LEU A 267 -40.10 -6.57 -33.37
C LEU A 267 -41.15 -7.47 -32.71
#